data_AF-A0A3D5FCP5-F1
#
_entry.id   AF-A0A3D5FCP5-F1
#
_cell.length_a   1.000
_cell.length_b   1.000
_cell.length_c   1.000
_cell.angle_alpha   90.00
_cell.angle_beta   90.00
_cell.angle_gamma   90.00
#
_symmetry.space_group_name_H-M   'P 1'
#
loop_
_entity.id
_entity.type
_entity.pdbx_description
1 polymer ?
#
loop_
_entity_poly.entity_id
_entity_poly.type
_entity_poly.pdbx_seq_one_letter_code
_entity_poly.pdbx_strand_id
1 'polypeptide(L)' 'MTSDKWLEQVQWTADGLVPAIAQEASNGRVLMVAWMNREALRETAATCRGVYWSRSRQKLWRKGEES' A
#
# COMPACT_ATOMS: atom_id res chain seq x y z
N MET A 1 14.63 -16.75 -5.37
CA MET A 1 14.11 -15.37 -5.47
C MET A 1 12.60 -15.47 -5.57
N THR A 2 11.89 -14.94 -4.57
CA THR A 2 10.43 -15.01 -4.47
C THR A 2 9.83 -14.36 -5.71
N SER A 3 9.01 -15.11 -6.45
CA SER A 3 8.37 -14.59 -7.65
C SER A 3 7.22 -13.68 -7.22
N ASP A 4 7.36 -12.36 -7.39
CA ASP A 4 6.31 -11.39 -7.09
C ASP A 4 5.15 -11.39 -8.12
N LYS A 5 4.92 -12.53 -8.77
CA LYS A 5 3.87 -12.71 -9.79
C LYS A 5 2.48 -12.32 -9.31
N TRP A 6 2.24 -12.39 -8.00
CA TRP A 6 0.97 -11.99 -7.38
C TRP A 6 0.68 -10.49 -7.57
N LEU A 7 1.69 -9.63 -7.71
CA LEU A 7 1.48 -8.19 -7.99
C LEU A 7 0.87 -7.94 -9.37
N GLU A 8 0.98 -8.89 -10.31
CA GLU A 8 0.35 -8.81 -11.63
C GLU A 8 -1.16 -9.10 -11.60
N GLN A 9 -1.67 -9.65 -10.49
CA GLN A 9 -3.11 -9.85 -10.30
C GLN A 9 -3.84 -8.57 -9.88
N VAL A 10 -3.08 -7.53 -9.48
CA VAL A 10 -3.63 -6.24 -9.08
C VAL A 10 -3.99 -5.42 -10.31
N GLN A 11 -5.20 -4.87 -10.32
CA GLN A 11 -5.61 -3.91 -11.33
C GLN A 11 -5.06 -2.53 -10.98
N TRP A 12 -3.94 -2.19 -11.61
CA TRP A 12 -3.29 -0.89 -11.45
C TRP A 12 -3.98 0.18 -12.30
N THR A 13 -4.03 1.41 -11.79
CA THR A 13 -4.40 2.58 -12.59
C THR A 13 -3.33 2.88 -13.65
N ALA A 14 -3.63 3.81 -14.57
CA ALA A 14 -2.65 4.29 -15.55
C ALA A 14 -1.37 4.86 -14.91
N ASP A 15 -1.47 5.41 -13.70
CA ASP A 15 -0.33 5.92 -12.93
C ASP A 15 0.44 4.83 -12.16
N GLY A 16 0.07 3.55 -12.33
CA GLY A 16 0.69 2.44 -11.62
C GLY A 16 0.32 2.37 -10.13
N LEU A 17 -0.87 2.86 -9.76
CA LEU A 17 -1.35 2.92 -8.37
C LEU A 17 -2.58 2.04 -8.14
N VAL A 18 -2.82 1.68 -6.88
CA VAL A 18 -4.04 1.00 -6.41
C VAL A 18 -4.56 1.69 -5.15
N PRO A 19 -5.88 1.89 -4.99
CA PRO A 19 -6.44 2.37 -3.74
C PRO A 19 -6.34 1.28 -2.65
N ALA A 20 -5.93 1.67 -1.45
CA ALA A 20 -5.80 0.80 -0.30
C ALA A 20 -6.63 1.35 0.87
N ILE A 21 -7.46 0.49 1.46
CA ILE A 21 -8.29 0.83 2.63
C ILE A 21 -7.70 0.10 3.84
N ALA A 22 -7.21 0.85 4.82
CA ALA A 22 -6.82 0.28 6.10
C ALA A 22 -8.04 0.19 7.00
N GLN A 23 -8.26 -0.97 7.60
CA GLN A 23 -9.37 -1.22 8.50
C GLN A 23 -8.86 -1.77 9.83
N GLU A 24 -9.61 -1.50 10.88
CA GLU A 24 -9.41 -2.09 12.20
C GLU A 24 -9.75 -3.59 12.13
N ALA A 25 -8.79 -4.45 12.48
CA ALA A 25 -8.91 -5.89 12.27
C ALA A 25 -10.03 -6.53 13.12
N SER A 26 -10.35 -5.95 14.28
CA SER A 26 -11.32 -6.49 15.23
C SER A 26 -12.78 -6.23 14.85
N ASN A 27 -13.06 -5.11 14.18
CA ASN A 27 -14.44 -4.65 13.94
C ASN A 27 -14.70 -4.14 12.52
N GLY A 28 -13.70 -4.20 11.63
CA GLY A 28 -13.83 -3.75 10.24
C GLY A 28 -14.00 -2.23 10.07
N ARG A 29 -13.83 -1.44 11.12
CA ARG A 29 -13.92 0.02 11.04
C ARG A 29 -12.86 0.54 10.07
N VAL A 30 -13.30 1.27 9.05
CA VAL A 30 -12.38 1.94 8.13
C VAL A 30 -11.60 3.02 8.88
N LEU A 31 -10.26 2.92 8.83
CA LEU A 31 -9.34 3.85 9.48
C LEU A 31 -8.87 4.94 8.52
N MET A 32 -8.52 4.56 7.29
CA MET A 32 -8.04 5.48 6.27
C MET A 32 -8.10 4.87 4.87
N VAL A 33 -8.06 5.75 3.87
CA VAL A 33 -7.83 5.42 2.46
C VAL A 33 -6.51 6.04 2.02
N ALA A 34 -5.71 5.28 1.29
CA ALA A 34 -4.45 5.73 0.70
C ALA A 34 -4.22 5.10 -0.67
N TRP A 35 -3.10 5.43 -1.28
CA TRP A 35 -2.64 4.82 -2.53
C TRP A 35 -1.42 3.95 -2.25
N MET A 36 -1.27 2.87 -3.02
CA MET A 36 -0.05 2.08 -3.06
C MET A 36 0.43 2.01 -4.50
N ASN A 37 1.73 2.16 -4.73
CA ASN A 37 2.37 1.68 -5.95
C ASN A 37 2.83 0.23 -5.73
N ARG A 38 3.41 -0.38 -6.76
CA ARG A 38 3.90 -1.77 -6.71
C ARG A 38 4.93 -2.00 -5.58
N GLU A 39 5.80 -1.03 -5.35
CA GLU A 39 6.82 -1.11 -4.31
C GLU A 39 6.22 -1.05 -2.90
N ALA A 40 5.30 -0.11 -2.65
CA ALA A 40 4.59 0.03 -1.38
C ALA A 40 3.81 -1.25 -1.03
N LEU A 41 3.13 -1.85 -2.00
CA LEU A 41 2.37 -3.08 -1.80
C LEU A 41 3.29 -4.27 -1.53
N ARG A 42 4.40 -4.39 -2.27
CA ARG A 42 5.43 -5.41 -2.03
C ARG A 42 6.03 -5.28 -0.63
N GLU A 43 6.42 -4.07 -0.24
CA GLU A 43 7.03 -3.82 1.07
C GLU A 43 6.04 -4.09 2.21
N THR A 44 4.76 -3.74 2.03
CA THR A 44 3.70 -4.08 2.98
C THR A 44 3.60 -5.58 3.20
N ALA A 45 3.60 -6.38 2.12
CA ALA A 45 3.56 -7.83 2.21
C ALA A 45 4.82 -8.43 2.86
N ALA A 46 5.99 -7.85 2.61
CA ALA A 46 7.25 -8.33 3.16
C ALA A 46 7.45 -7.97 4.64
N THR A 47 6.94 -6.82 5.08
CA THR A 47 7.21 -6.27 6.42
C THR A 47 6.03 -6.35 7.38
N CYS A 48 4.83 -6.67 6.87
CA CYS A 48 3.57 -6.59 7.59
C CYS A 48 3.30 -5.19 8.21
N ARG A 49 3.85 -4.13 7.60
CA ARG A 49 3.62 -2.73 7.99
C ARG A 49 2.85 -2.01 6.89
N GLY A 50 1.99 -1.08 7.26
CA GLY A 50 1.29 -0.24 6.28
C GLY A 50 2.25 0.72 5.58
N VAL A 51 2.65 0.38 4.35
CA VAL A 51 3.47 1.23 3.48
C VAL A 51 2.62 1.75 2.34
N TYR A 52 2.62 3.05 2.11
CA TYR A 52 1.79 3.70 1.10
C TYR A 52 2.61 4.59 0.18
N TRP A 53 2.02 4.99 -0.94
CA TRP A 53 2.59 5.95 -1.88
C TRP A 53 1.94 7.32 -1.71
N SER A 54 2.74 8.33 -1.34
CA SER A 54 2.29 9.71 -1.29
C SER A 54 2.31 10.32 -2.69
N ARG A 55 1.13 10.55 -3.28
CA ARG A 55 1.03 11.16 -4.62
C ARG A 55 1.54 12.60 -4.66
N SER A 56 1.40 13.36 -3.58
CA SER A 56 1.89 14.74 -3.51
C SER A 56 3.40 14.82 -3.29
N ARG A 57 3.96 13.92 -2.47
CA ARG A 57 5.39 13.90 -2.15
C ARG A 57 6.22 13.00 -3.07
N GLN A 58 5.55 12.23 -3.94
CA GLN A 58 6.16 11.26 -4.88
C GLN A 58 7.17 10.33 -4.18
N LYS A 59 6.81 9.84 -2.98
CA LYS A 59 7.65 8.96 -2.16
C LYS A 59 6.82 7.94 -1.39
N LEU A 60 7.49 6.85 -0.98
CA LEU A 60 6.95 5.93 0.01
C LEU A 60 6.74 6.65 1.34
N TRP A 61 5.66 6.29 2.03
CA TRP A 61 5.36 6.71 3.39
C TRP A 61 4.96 5.48 4.19
N ARG A 62 5.76 5.14 5.20
CA ARG A 62 5.39 4.07 6.15
C ARG A 62 4.60 4.71 7.27
N LYS A 63 3.44 4.15 7.57
CA LYS A 63 2.56 4.68 8.61
C LYS A 63 3.32 4.80 9.93
N GLY A 64 3.43 6.02 10.44
CA GLY A 64 4.18 6.35 11.66
C GLY A 64 5.55 7.00 11.45
N GLU A 65 6.07 7.11 10.22
CA GLU A 65 7.36 7.79 9.96
C GLU A 65 7.29 9.31 10.15
N GLU A 66 6.15 9.94 9.89
CA GLU A 66 5.85 11.34 10.20
C GLU A 66 4.33 11.45 10.44
N SER A 67 3.92 11.94 11.60
CA SER A 67 2.53 12.34 11.93
C SER A 67 2.45 13.85 12.12
#